data_AF-A0A7V9ITI6-F1
#
_entry.id   AF-A0A7V9ITI6-F1
#
_cell.length_a   1.000
_cell.length_b   1.000
_cell.length_c   1.000
_cell.angle_alpha   90.00
_cell.angle_beta   90.00
_cell.angle_gamma   90.00
#
_symmetry.space_group_name_H-M   'P 1'
#
loop_
_entity.id
_entity.type
_entity.pdbx_description
1 polymer ?
#
loop_
_entity_poly.entity_id
_entity_poly.type
_entity_poly.pdbx_seq_one_letter_code
_entity_poly.pdbx_strand_id
1 'polypeptide(L)' 'MTLRLYDTATKQSRDFVPLHAGQVSIYHCGLTVQGPPHIGHIRKEVVFDVLRRWFEHEGTEVTLV' A
#
# COMPACT_ATOMS: atom_id res chain seq x y z
N MET A 1 9.95 10.40 7.60
CA MET A 1 9.95 9.40 6.51
C MET A 1 10.56 10.01 5.24
N THR A 2 11.45 9.30 4.57
CA THR A 2 12.01 9.64 3.24
C THR A 2 11.42 8.75 2.14
N LEU A 3 10.19 8.29 2.31
CA LEU A 3 9.53 7.38 1.36
C LEU A 3 9.03 8.16 0.14
N ARG A 4 9.39 7.66 -1.05
CA ARG A 4 8.87 8.15 -2.33
C ARG A 4 8.06 7.05 -3.00
N LEU A 5 6.85 7.37 -3.41
CA LEU A 5 5.95 6.45 -4.11
C LEU A 5 5.72 6.92 -5.54
N TYR A 6 5.58 5.98 -6.47
CA TYR A 6 5.19 6.29 -7.84
C TYR A 6 3.68 6.56 -7.89
N ASP A 7 3.32 7.80 -8.20
CA ASP A 7 1.94 8.23 -8.40
C ASP A 7 1.56 8.00 -9.86
N THR A 8 0.73 6.98 -10.10
CA THR A 8 0.27 6.62 -11.44
C THR A 8 -0.57 7.71 -12.10
N ALA A 9 -1.28 8.55 -11.34
CA ALA A 9 -2.11 9.63 -11.90
C ALA A 9 -1.25 10.75 -12.50
N THR A 10 -0.11 11.06 -11.88
CA THR A 10 0.84 12.07 -12.37
C THR A 10 2.02 11.48 -13.13
N LYS A 11 2.19 10.16 -13.12
CA LYS A 11 3.31 9.40 -13.70
C LYS A 11 4.68 9.80 -13.15
N GLN A 12 4.76 10.12 -11.86
CA GLN A 12 5.98 10.61 -11.22
C GLN A 12 6.19 9.99 -9.85
N SER A 13 7.45 9.81 -9.45
CA SER A 13 7.80 9.48 -8.07
C SER A 13 7.73 10.72 -7.20
N ARG A 14 6.87 10.71 -6.19
CA ARG A 14 6.60 11.85 -5.30
C ARG A 14 6.88 11.47 -3.86
N ASP A 15 7.22 12.46 -3.05
CA ASP A 15 7.35 12.25 -1.61
C ASP A 15 5.99 11.87 -1.04
N PHE A 16 5.96 10.82 -0.22
CA PHE A 16 4.77 10.46 0.52
C PHE A 16 4.62 11.39 1.72
N VAL A 17 3.51 12.13 1.76
CA VAL A 17 3.11 12.95 2.90
C VAL A 17 1.73 12.48 3.33
N PRO A 18 1.56 12.00 4.57
CA PRO A 18 0.27 11.51 5.03
C PRO A 18 -0.74 12.66 5.15
N LEU A 19 -2.01 12.36 4.91
CA LEU A 19 -3.09 13.34 5.06
C LEU A 19 -3.25 13.78 6.53
N HIS A 20 -3.10 12.84 7.46
CA HIS A 20 -3.09 13.07 8.90
C HIS A 20 -1.74 12.63 9.48
N ALA A 21 -1.09 13.50 10.25
CA ALA A 21 0.23 13.19 10.81
C ALA A 21 0.20 11.91 11.65
N GLY A 22 1.13 10.99 11.39
CA GLY A 22 1.23 9.71 12.10
C GLY A 22 0.24 8.63 11.61
N GLN A 23 -0.64 8.92 10.66
CA GLN A 23 -1.66 7.99 10.18
C GLN A 23 -1.57 7.76 8.67
N VAL A 24 -1.70 6.51 8.24
CA VAL A 24 -1.66 6.12 6.83
C VAL A 24 -2.87 5.22 6.52
N SER A 25 -3.60 5.56 5.46
CA SER A 25 -4.69 4.74 4.92
C SER A 25 -4.29 4.17 3.56
N ILE A 26 -4.42 2.86 3.39
CA ILE A 26 -4.15 2.15 2.14
C ILE A 26 -5.44 1.44 1.73
N TYR A 27 -5.88 1.70 0.50
CA TYR A 27 -6.92 0.90 -0.15
C TYR A 27 -6.30 0.11 -1.31
N HIS A 28 -6.58 -1.18 -1.39
CA HIS A 28 -6.30 -1.94 -2.60
C HIS A 28 -7.43 -2.89 -2.96
N CYS A 29 -7.77 -2.96 -4.25
CA CYS A 29 -8.83 -3.84 -4.72
C CYS A 29 -8.56 -5.30 -4.31
N GLY A 30 -9.57 -5.97 -3.77
CA GLY A 30 -9.57 -7.40 -3.47
C GLY A 30 -9.69 -8.27 -4.72
N LEU A 31 -9.81 -9.58 -4.49
CA LEU A 31 -10.04 -10.55 -5.56
C LEU A 31 -11.53 -10.63 -5.91
N THR A 32 -11.85 -10.88 -7.17
CA THR A 32 -13.19 -11.37 -7.52
C THR A 32 -13.26 -12.86 -7.16
N VAL A 33 -14.19 -13.26 -6.30
CA VAL A 33 -14.28 -14.60 -5.70
C VAL A 33 -14.91 -15.65 -6.62
N GLN A 34 -14.39 -15.78 -7.84
CA GLN A 34 -14.88 -16.73 -8.86
C GLN A 34 -14.16 -18.09 -8.83
N GLY A 35 -13.03 -18.19 -8.13
CA GLY A 35 -12.24 -19.42 -8.04
C GLY A 35 -10.96 -19.25 -7.21
N PRO A 36 -10.09 -20.28 -7.17
CA PRO A 36 -8.85 -20.24 -6.41
C PRO A 36 -7.88 -19.16 -6.92
N PRO A 37 -7.13 -18.48 -6.03
CA PRO A 37 -6.18 -17.47 -6.43
C PRO A 37 -4.96 -18.08 -7.12
N HIS A 38 -4.57 -17.55 -8.28
CA HIS A 38 -3.25 -17.80 -8.88
C HIS A 38 -2.14 -16.90 -8.29
N ILE A 39 -0.87 -17.20 -8.59
CA ILE A 39 0.31 -16.49 -8.07
C ILE A 39 0.30 -14.97 -8.30
N GLY A 40 -0.29 -14.51 -9.41
CA GLY A 40 -0.45 -13.06 -9.67
C GLY A 40 -1.26 -12.33 -8.59
N HIS A 41 -2.28 -12.97 -8.00
CA HIS A 41 -3.01 -12.39 -6.88
C HIS A 41 -2.14 -12.31 -5.64
N ILE A 42 -1.40 -13.38 -5.34
CA ILE A 42 -0.52 -13.45 -4.17
C ILE A 42 0.59 -12.40 -4.25
N ARG A 43 1.16 -12.18 -5.44
CA ARG A 43 2.15 -11.11 -5.64
C ARG A 43 1.60 -9.74 -5.22
N LYS A 44 0.36 -9.44 -5.59
CA LYS A 44 -0.30 -8.17 -5.20
C LYS A 44 -0.44 -8.08 -3.68
N GLU A 45 -0.95 -9.12 -3.03
CA GLU A 45 -1.10 -9.15 -1.56
C GLU A 45 0.26 -8.95 -0.85
N VAL A 46 1.31 -9.60 -1.32
CA VAL A 46 2.66 -9.46 -0.73
C VAL A 46 3.19 -8.03 -0.87
N VAL A 47 2.97 -7.38 -2.02
CA VAL A 47 3.43 -5.99 -2.24
C VAL A 47 2.76 -5.02 -1.25
N PHE A 48 1.44 -5.13 -1.05
CA PHE A 48 0.73 -4.27 -0.10
C PHE A 48 1.02 -4.62 1.35
N ASP A 49 1.26 -5.90 1.68
CA ASP A 49 1.70 -6.31 3.01
C ASP A 49 3.08 -5.72 3.35
N VAL A 50 4.03 -5.76 2.42
CA VAL A 50 5.35 -5.13 2.60
C VAL A 50 5.21 -3.61 2.79
N LEU A 51 4.35 -2.95 2.01
CA LEU A 51 4.11 -1.52 2.15
C LEU A 51 3.49 -1.17 3.51
N ARG A 52 2.47 -1.89 3.95
CA ARG A 52 1.86 -1.74 5.28
C ARG A 52 2.91 -1.90 6.39
N ARG A 53 3.68 -2.99 6.36
CA ARG A 53 4.73 -3.27 7.35
C ARG A 53 5.82 -2.20 7.38
N TRP A 54 6.16 -1.63 6.23
CA TRP A 54 7.11 -0.52 6.16
C TRP A 54 6.59 0.71 6.90
N PHE A 55 5.33 1.08 6.68
CA PHE A 55 4.70 2.19 7.38
C PHE A 55 4.57 1.95 8.89
N GLU A 56 4.20 0.74 9.31
CA GLU A 56 4.16 0.35 10.72
C GLU A 56 5.55 0.40 11.37
N HIS A 57 6.58 -0.06 10.66
CA HIS A 57 7.98 0.01 11.12
C HIS A 57 8.45 1.44 11.36
N GLU A 58 8.02 2.38 10.51
CA GLU A 58 8.29 3.82 10.64
C GLU A 58 7.44 4.49 11.73
N GLY A 59 6.65 3.74 12.49
CA GLY A 59 5.89 4.22 13.65
C GLY A 59 4.55 4.87 13.32
N THR A 60 4.01 4.62 12.13
CA THR A 60 2.68 5.14 11.74
C THR A 60 1.57 4.13 12.06
N GLU A 61 0.39 4.66 12.41
CA GLU A 61 -0.83 3.87 12.51
C GLU A 61 -1.39 3.64 11.10
N VAL A 62 -1.50 2.37 10.69
CA VAL A 62 -1.92 2.01 9.33
C VAL A 62 -3.32 1.39 9.33
N THR A 63 -4.21 1.95 8.52
CA THR A 63 -5.49 1.32 8.15
C THR A 63 -5.36 0.76 6.74
N LEU A 64 -5.57 -0.54 6.58
CA LEU A 64 -5.57 -1.23 5.28
C LEU A 64 -6.98 -1.77 4.99
N VAL A 65 -7.51 -1.45 3.80
CA VAL A 65 -8.84 -1.89 3.31
C VAL A 65 -8.73 -2.55 1.94
#